data_AF-A0A6C0D659-F1
#
_entry.id   AF-A0A6C0D659-F1
#
_cell.length_a   1.000
_cell.length_b   1.000
_cell.length_c   1.000
_cell.angle_alpha   90.00
_cell.angle_beta   90.00
_cell.angle_gamma   90.00
#
_symmetry.space_group_name_H-M   'P 1'
#
loop_
_entity.id
_entity.type
_entity.pdbx_description
1 polymer ?
#
loop_
_entity_poly.entity_id
_entity_poly.type
_entity_poly.pdbx_seq_one_letter_code
_entity_poly.pdbx_strand_id
1 'polypeptide(L)'
;MPILGLDINSAYPILAEPPKSTYGFQTHNLYKDFPPFMNDGRVLVASWQQESVTNNNLLQATGMKSNWEYRRYLTENATTIIQKEQAESLNDIGYIARYSTAPEQANTVPYYYKSYLDNTQPFGYQSSDLKQLYLTAEQLNARKMAPVITESHLLNTYT
;
A
#
# COMPACT_ATOMS: atom_id res chain seq x y z
N MET A 1 -17.66 -37.50 11.27
CA MET A 1 -17.87 -37.31 9.82
C MET A 1 -17.38 -35.92 9.45
N PRO A 2 -16.60 -35.77 8.38
CA PRO A 2 -15.80 -34.58 8.10
C PRO A 2 -16.65 -33.43 7.53
N ILE A 3 -16.32 -32.22 7.96
CA ILE A 3 -16.89 -30.96 7.47
C ILE A 3 -16.28 -30.70 6.08
N LEU A 4 -17.12 -30.72 5.04
CA LEU A 4 -16.71 -30.48 3.66
C LEU A 4 -16.21 -29.03 3.49
N GLY A 5 -14.96 -28.89 3.04
CA GLY A 5 -14.38 -27.60 2.66
C GLY A 5 -15.05 -27.03 1.41
N LEU A 6 -15.16 -25.70 1.38
CA LEU A 6 -15.66 -24.95 0.22
C LEU A 6 -14.75 -25.15 -1.00
N ASP A 7 -15.36 -25.24 -2.18
CA ASP A 7 -14.69 -25.48 -3.47
C ASP A 7 -13.75 -24.33 -3.84
N ILE A 8 -12.57 -24.66 -4.37
CA ILE A 8 -11.48 -23.73 -4.72
C ILE A 8 -11.91 -22.67 -5.75
N ASN A 9 -13.00 -22.91 -6.47
CA ASN A 9 -13.53 -22.02 -7.50
C ASN A 9 -14.53 -20.97 -6.96
N SER A 10 -14.82 -20.97 -5.66
CA SER A 10 -15.90 -20.16 -5.05
C SER A 10 -15.43 -19.07 -4.10
N ALA A 11 -14.14 -18.73 -4.10
CA ALA A 11 -13.54 -17.78 -3.14
C ALA A 11 -14.09 -16.34 -3.24
N TYR A 12 -14.73 -15.97 -4.35
CA TYR A 12 -15.26 -14.62 -4.57
C TYR A 12 -16.69 -14.66 -5.14
N PRO A 13 -17.58 -13.73 -4.74
CA PRO A 13 -18.91 -13.65 -5.31
C PRO A 13 -18.84 -13.33 -6.81
N ILE A 14 -19.67 -14.00 -7.61
CA ILE A 14 -19.82 -13.72 -9.03
C ILE A 14 -20.50 -12.35 -9.16
N LEU A 15 -19.74 -11.33 -9.54
CA LEU A 15 -20.30 -10.04 -9.92
C LEU A 15 -20.94 -10.17 -11.30
N ALA A 16 -22.25 -9.90 -11.40
CA ALA A 16 -23.02 -10.09 -12.62
C ALA A 16 -22.44 -9.33 -13.83
N GLU A 17 -21.73 -8.22 -13.59
CA GLU A 17 -20.89 -7.52 -14.56
C GLU A 17 -19.89 -6.65 -13.76
N PRO A 18 -18.55 -6.84 -13.88
CA PRO A 18 -17.61 -5.90 -13.28
C PRO A 18 -17.74 -4.53 -13.97
N PRO A 19 -17.64 -3.41 -13.23
CA PRO A 19 -17.68 -2.08 -13.85
C PRO A 19 -16.59 -2.00 -14.92
N LYS A 20 -17.02 -1.80 -16.16
CA LYS A 20 -16.13 -1.73 -17.32
C LYS A 20 -15.22 -0.52 -17.14
N SER A 21 -13.90 -0.72 -17.06
CA SER A 21 -12.99 0.42 -17.01
C SER A 21 -13.16 1.22 -18.30
N THR A 22 -13.41 2.53 -18.19
CA THR A 22 -13.59 3.41 -19.35
C THR A 22 -12.32 3.51 -20.19
N TYR A 23 -11.17 3.29 -19.57
CA TYR A 23 -9.87 3.25 -20.20
C TYR A 23 -9.27 1.85 -19.94
N GLY A 24 -9.20 1.06 -21.00
CA GLY A 24 -8.71 -0.31 -20.94
C GLY A 24 -7.21 -0.33 -20.67
N PHE A 25 -6.77 -1.24 -19.80
CA PHE A 25 -5.34 -1.44 -19.58
C PHE A 25 -4.98 -2.89 -19.89
N GLN A 26 -4.49 -3.09 -21.12
CA GLN A 26 -3.68 -4.26 -21.46
C GLN A 26 -2.24 -3.97 -21.04
N THR A 27 -1.84 -4.42 -19.86
CA THR A 27 -0.42 -4.38 -19.46
C THR A 27 0.26 -5.64 -20.00
N HIS A 28 1.23 -5.50 -20.92
CA HIS A 28 2.23 -6.51 -21.31
C HIS A 28 1.83 -7.99 -21.18
N ASN A 29 0.67 -8.34 -21.68
CA ASN A 29 0.16 -9.69 -21.69
C ASN A 29 0.47 -10.30 -23.05
N LEU A 30 1.46 -11.19 -23.12
CA LEU A 30 1.62 -12.08 -24.27
C LEU A 30 0.34 -12.91 -24.49
N TYR A 31 -0.44 -13.14 -23.42
CA TYR A 31 -1.69 -13.90 -23.42
C TYR A 31 -2.85 -13.08 -22.86
N LYS A 32 -3.89 -12.93 -23.68
CA LYS A 32 -5.08 -12.10 -23.43
C LYS A 32 -5.94 -12.57 -22.25
N ASP A 33 -5.95 -13.87 -21.97
CA ASP A 33 -6.92 -14.51 -21.05
C ASP A 33 -6.35 -14.87 -19.67
N PHE A 34 -5.13 -14.44 -19.36
CA PHE A 34 -4.48 -14.71 -18.08
C PHE A 34 -4.16 -13.41 -17.31
N PRO A 35 -4.29 -13.42 -15.97
CA PRO A 35 -3.88 -12.28 -15.17
C PRO A 35 -2.35 -12.08 -15.27
N PRO A 36 -1.87 -10.83 -15.24
CA PRO A 36 -0.45 -10.53 -15.39
C PRO A 36 0.38 -11.13 -14.23
N PHE A 37 1.52 -11.76 -14.57
CA PHE A 37 2.49 -12.30 -13.62
C PHE A 37 3.38 -11.18 -13.08
N MET A 38 3.00 -10.55 -11.96
CA MET A 38 3.87 -9.65 -11.19
C MET A 38 3.86 -10.04 -9.71
N ASN A 39 5.06 -10.30 -9.14
CA ASN A 39 5.27 -10.68 -7.74
C ASN A 39 5.34 -9.46 -6.81
N ASP A 40 5.91 -8.36 -7.30
CA ASP A 40 6.04 -7.11 -6.59
C ASP A 40 4.82 -6.26 -6.97
N GLY A 41 3.92 -5.99 -6.01
CA GLY A 41 2.57 -5.42 -6.17
C GLY A 41 2.49 -4.00 -6.72
N ARG A 42 3.35 -3.65 -7.67
CA ARG A 42 3.30 -2.43 -8.47
C ARG A 42 2.16 -2.59 -9.48
N VAL A 43 1.02 -2.00 -9.15
CA VAL A 43 0.06 -1.55 -10.17
C VAL A 43 0.85 -0.68 -11.16
N LEU A 44 1.00 -1.11 -12.41
CA LEU A 44 1.83 -0.41 -13.41
C LEU A 44 1.19 0.89 -13.94
N VAL A 45 0.00 1.27 -13.48
CA VAL A 45 -0.67 2.50 -13.91
C VAL A 45 -1.24 3.19 -12.68
N ALA A 46 -0.41 4.00 -12.01
CA ALA A 46 -0.96 5.24 -11.49
C ALA A 46 -1.48 5.97 -12.74
N SER A 47 -2.80 6.18 -12.83
CA SER A 47 -3.41 6.94 -13.91
C SER A 47 -3.07 8.42 -13.85
N TRP A 48 -2.11 8.82 -13.01
CA TRP A 48 -1.53 10.14 -12.90
C TRP A 48 -1.26 10.76 -14.27
N GLN A 49 -2.16 11.65 -14.68
CA GLN A 49 -1.98 12.56 -15.81
C GLN A 49 -1.42 13.88 -15.28
N GLN A 50 -0.58 14.53 -16.06
CA GLN A 50 -0.09 15.85 -15.70
C GLN A 50 -1.25 16.85 -15.63
N GLU A 51 -1.24 17.72 -14.62
CA GLU A 51 -2.28 18.75 -14.40
C GLU A 51 -2.50 19.63 -15.65
N SER A 52 -1.43 19.91 -16.40
CA SER A 52 -1.52 20.67 -17.65
C SER A 52 -2.37 19.98 -18.73
N VAL A 53 -2.27 18.66 -18.83
CA VAL A 53 -3.05 17.84 -19.78
C VAL A 53 -4.50 17.76 -19.32
N THR A 54 -4.74 17.50 -18.04
CA THR A 54 -6.09 17.48 -17.45
C THR A 54 -6.78 18.83 -17.58
N ASN A 55 -6.07 19.94 -17.34
CA ASN A 55 -6.59 21.28 -17.52
C ASN A 55 -6.91 21.60 -18.99
N ASN A 56 -6.03 21.22 -19.92
CA ASN A 56 -6.32 21.40 -21.35
C ASN A 56 -7.54 20.60 -21.79
N ASN A 57 -7.70 19.37 -21.30
CA ASN A 57 -8.88 18.55 -21.56
C ASN A 57 -10.14 19.17 -20.95
N LEU A 58 -10.04 19.72 -19.74
CA LEU A 58 -11.13 20.44 -19.09
C LEU A 58 -11.56 21.66 -19.91
N LEU A 59 -10.61 22.47 -20.37
CA LEU A 59 -10.87 23.64 -21.20
C LEU A 59 -11.51 23.25 -22.53
N GLN A 60 -11.04 22.18 -23.18
CA GLN A 60 -11.62 21.65 -24.42
C GLN A 60 -13.04 21.12 -24.20
N ALA A 61 -13.28 20.39 -23.11
CA ALA A 61 -14.58 19.77 -22.82
C ALA A 61 -15.65 20.79 -22.41
N THR A 62 -15.27 21.83 -21.67
CA THR A 62 -16.18 22.86 -21.17
C THR A 62 -16.35 24.04 -22.13
N GLY A 63 -15.41 24.22 -23.06
CA GLY A 63 -15.42 25.33 -24.01
C GLY A 63 -15.21 26.71 -23.36
N MET A 64 -14.70 26.76 -22.12
CA MET A 64 -14.43 28.01 -21.40
C MET A 64 -13.35 28.82 -22.11
N LYS A 65 -13.58 30.11 -22.30
CA LYS A 65 -12.66 30.99 -23.03
C LYS A 65 -12.05 32.06 -22.14
N SER A 66 -12.71 32.43 -21.05
CA SER A 66 -12.27 33.49 -20.15
C SER A 66 -11.78 32.95 -18.80
N ASN A 67 -10.79 33.66 -18.22
CA ASN A 67 -10.28 33.34 -16.89
C ASN A 67 -11.34 33.44 -15.79
N TRP A 68 -12.35 34.29 -15.99
CA TRP A 68 -13.49 34.42 -15.08
C TRP A 68 -14.34 33.14 -15.08
N GLU A 69 -14.73 32.66 -16.26
CA GLU A 69 -15.51 31.42 -16.41
C GLU A 69 -14.78 30.24 -15.79
N TYR A 70 -13.45 30.16 -16.00
CA TYR A 70 -12.61 29.13 -15.41
C TYR A 70 -12.68 29.13 -13.88
N ARG A 71 -12.48 30.29 -13.25
CA ARG A 71 -12.53 30.42 -11.78
C ARG A 71 -13.94 30.14 -11.24
N ARG A 72 -14.97 30.58 -11.96
CA ARG A 72 -16.37 30.31 -11.62
C ARG A 72 -16.65 28.81 -11.66
N TYR A 73 -16.25 28.13 -12.73
CA TYR A 73 -16.46 26.69 -12.87
C TYR A 73 -15.77 25.90 -11.76
N LEU A 74 -14.52 26.23 -11.45
CA LEU A 74 -13.78 25.58 -10.37
C LEU A 74 -14.41 25.80 -9.00
N THR A 75 -14.98 26.98 -8.74
CA THR A 75 -15.62 27.29 -7.45
C THR A 75 -17.00 26.63 -7.34
N GLU A 76 -17.80 26.63 -8.40
CA GLU A 76 -19.12 25.99 -8.44
C GLU A 76 -19.02 24.45 -8.39
N ASN A 77 -17.97 23.85 -8.97
CA ASN A 77 -17.79 22.39 -9.05
C ASN A 77 -16.70 21.84 -8.12
N ALA A 78 -16.18 22.66 -7.19
CA ALA A 78 -15.04 22.32 -6.34
C ALA A 78 -15.22 20.98 -5.62
N THR A 79 -16.39 20.75 -5.03
CA THR A 79 -16.69 19.54 -4.26
C THR A 79 -16.65 18.29 -5.13
N THR A 80 -17.20 18.37 -6.34
CA THR A 80 -17.26 17.25 -7.29
C THR A 80 -15.87 16.91 -7.83
N ILE A 81 -15.08 17.93 -8.14
CA ILE A 81 -13.69 17.76 -8.59
C ILE A 81 -12.88 17.07 -7.49
N ILE A 82 -12.94 17.59 -6.26
CA ILE A 82 -12.22 16.99 -5.11
C ILE A 82 -12.61 15.52 -4.92
N GLN A 83 -13.90 15.20 -4.94
CA GLN A 83 -14.37 13.82 -4.77
C GLN A 83 -13.89 12.89 -5.87
N LYS A 84 -13.90 13.36 -7.13
CA LYS A 84 -13.46 12.57 -8.27
C LYS A 84 -11.95 12.32 -8.23
N GLU A 85 -11.15 13.37 -8.04
CA GLU A 85 -9.69 13.27 -7.93
C GLU A 85 -9.29 12.39 -6.74
N GLN A 86 -10.02 12.48 -5.63
CA GLN A 86 -9.83 11.61 -4.49
C GLN A 86 -10.13 10.15 -4.87
N ALA A 87 -11.24 9.86 -5.52
CA ALA A 87 -11.57 8.49 -5.93
C ALA A 87 -10.55 7.89 -6.91
N GLU A 88 -10.07 8.68 -7.87
CA GLU A 88 -9.02 8.28 -8.82
C GLU A 88 -7.68 8.04 -8.10
N SER A 89 -7.27 8.95 -7.23
CA SER A 89 -6.05 8.78 -6.41
C SER A 89 -6.13 7.56 -5.51
N LEU A 90 -7.29 7.31 -4.90
CA LEU A 90 -7.54 6.14 -4.07
C LEU A 90 -7.51 4.85 -4.89
N ASN A 91 -8.03 4.86 -6.13
CA ASN A 91 -7.92 3.73 -7.06
C ASN A 91 -6.46 3.42 -7.42
N ASP A 92 -5.67 4.46 -7.74
CA ASP A 92 -4.26 4.35 -8.12
C ASP A 92 -3.39 3.72 -7.00
N ILE A 93 -3.65 4.07 -5.73
CA ILE A 93 -2.93 3.50 -4.59
C ILE A 93 -3.49 2.14 -4.13
N GLY A 94 -4.46 1.57 -4.85
CA GLY A 94 -5.11 0.29 -4.50
C GLY A 94 -6.07 0.38 -3.31
N TYR A 95 -6.53 1.58 -2.98
CA TYR A 95 -7.39 1.88 -1.84
C TYR A 95 -8.85 2.01 -2.26
N ILE A 96 -9.57 0.89 -2.38
CA ILE A 96 -10.87 0.89 -3.08
C ILE A 96 -12.06 1.19 -2.15
N ALA A 97 -11.98 0.91 -0.85
CA ALA A 97 -12.97 1.36 0.14
C ALA A 97 -12.48 1.10 1.57
N ARG A 98 -12.58 2.09 2.45
CA ARG A 98 -12.45 1.93 3.93
C ARG A 98 -13.70 1.27 4.56
N TYR A 99 -14.74 1.05 3.76
CA TYR A 99 -16.09 0.64 4.18
C TYR A 99 -16.63 -0.60 3.46
N SER A 100 -15.78 -1.48 2.92
CA SER A 100 -16.22 -2.88 2.95
C SER A 100 -16.38 -3.21 4.43
N THR A 101 -17.46 -3.91 4.81
CA THR A 101 -17.58 -4.46 6.17
C THR A 101 -16.22 -5.03 6.52
N ALA A 102 -15.56 -4.46 7.53
CA ALA A 102 -14.22 -4.91 7.91
C ALA A 102 -14.29 -6.43 7.95
N PRO A 103 -13.39 -7.15 7.26
CA PRO A 103 -13.43 -8.60 7.32
C PRO A 103 -13.50 -8.97 8.80
N GLU A 104 -14.26 -10.01 9.15
CA GLU A 104 -14.29 -10.57 10.51
C GLU A 104 -12.92 -11.21 10.87
N GLN A 105 -11.81 -10.65 10.40
CA GLN A 105 -10.51 -10.91 10.97
C GLN A 105 -10.57 -10.44 12.42
N ALA A 106 -10.68 -11.45 13.29
CA ALA A 106 -10.42 -11.33 14.70
C ALA A 106 -9.22 -10.42 14.89
N ASN A 107 -9.37 -9.36 15.69
CA ASN A 107 -8.27 -8.60 16.22
C ASN A 107 -7.29 -9.60 16.85
N THR A 108 -6.28 -10.04 16.09
CA THR A 108 -5.25 -10.92 16.59
C THR A 108 -4.45 -10.07 17.55
N VAL A 109 -4.47 -10.46 18.82
CA VAL A 109 -3.65 -9.83 19.84
C VAL A 109 -2.22 -9.72 19.32
N PRO A 110 -1.59 -8.53 19.39
CA PRO A 110 -0.23 -8.35 18.90
C PRO A 110 0.71 -9.38 19.51
N TYR A 111 1.56 -9.97 18.67
CA TYR A 111 2.56 -10.91 19.15
C TYR A 111 3.66 -10.18 19.93
N TYR A 112 3.90 -10.59 21.18
CA TYR A 112 4.95 -10.05 22.04
C TYR A 112 6.16 -10.98 22.08
N TYR A 113 7.34 -10.44 21.77
CA TYR A 113 8.62 -11.12 21.94
C TYR A 113 9.01 -11.18 23.42
N LYS A 114 9.57 -12.31 23.87
CA LYS A 114 9.99 -12.48 25.27
C LYS A 114 11.29 -11.75 25.60
N SER A 115 12.16 -11.55 24.61
CA SER A 115 13.45 -10.88 24.77
C SER A 115 13.96 -10.33 23.44
N TYR A 116 14.97 -9.47 23.47
CA TYR A 116 15.64 -8.99 22.25
C TYR A 116 16.31 -10.12 21.44
N LEU A 117 16.62 -11.26 22.06
CA LEU A 117 17.21 -12.41 21.37
C LEU A 117 16.16 -13.43 20.89
N ASP A 118 14.88 -13.16 21.13
CA ASP A 118 13.78 -14.03 20.75
C ASP A 118 13.48 -13.87 19.26
N ASN A 119 13.83 -14.90 18.49
CA ASN A 119 13.57 -14.96 17.05
C ASN A 119 12.32 -15.81 16.71
N THR A 120 11.49 -16.15 17.71
CA THR A 120 10.29 -16.95 17.45
C THR A 120 9.23 -16.14 16.69
N GLN A 121 8.54 -16.80 15.77
CA GLN A 121 7.55 -16.18 14.89
C GLN A 121 6.23 -16.95 15.01
N PRO A 122 5.10 -16.27 15.27
CA PRO A 122 3.79 -16.91 15.28
C PRO A 122 3.38 -17.37 13.87
N PHE A 123 2.39 -18.25 13.81
CA PHE A 123 1.80 -18.65 12.54
C PHE A 123 1.22 -17.43 11.79
N GLY A 124 1.54 -17.30 10.50
CA GLY A 124 1.10 -16.16 9.69
C GLY A 124 1.90 -14.86 9.93
N TYR A 125 3.07 -14.94 10.56
CA TYR A 125 3.92 -13.78 10.80
C TYR A 125 4.29 -13.06 9.49
N GLN A 126 3.85 -11.80 9.37
CA GLN A 126 4.23 -10.93 8.27
C GLN A 126 5.46 -10.09 8.66
N SER A 127 6.47 -10.09 7.79
CA SER A 127 7.67 -9.26 7.92
C SER A 127 7.73 -8.26 6.78
N SER A 128 7.98 -7.00 7.12
CA SER A 128 8.27 -5.93 6.15
C SER A 128 9.70 -5.42 6.35
N ASP A 129 10.28 -4.81 5.33
CA ASP A 129 11.65 -4.28 5.38
C ASP A 129 11.82 -3.29 6.54
N LEU A 130 10.84 -2.38 6.72
CA LEU A 130 10.85 -1.41 7.81
C LEU A 130 10.80 -2.09 9.19
N LYS A 131 10.04 -3.19 9.31
CA LYS A 131 9.95 -3.96 10.55
C LYS A 131 11.25 -4.69 10.85
N GLN A 132 11.89 -5.29 9.84
CA GLN A 132 13.19 -5.94 10.00
C GLN A 132 14.27 -4.93 10.40
N LEU A 133 14.29 -3.75 9.78
CA LEU A 133 15.22 -2.67 10.10
C LEU A 133 15.04 -2.20 11.56
N TYR A 134 13.80 -2.00 12.00
CA TYR A 134 13.51 -1.64 13.38
C TYR A 134 13.97 -2.71 14.38
N LEU A 135 13.59 -3.98 14.16
CA LEU A 135 13.95 -5.06 15.08
C LEU A 135 15.46 -5.28 15.19
N THR A 136 16.19 -5.18 14.08
CA THR A 136 17.67 -5.32 14.09
C THR A 136 18.35 -4.15 14.79
N ALA A 137 17.85 -2.91 14.65
CA ALA A 137 18.34 -1.75 15.38
C ALA A 137 18.15 -1.91 16.90
N GLU A 138 16.98 -2.38 17.35
CA GLU A 138 16.72 -2.65 18.77
C GLU A 138 17.61 -3.77 19.30
N GLN A 139 17.82 -4.85 18.55
CA GLN A 139 18.73 -5.93 18.90
C GLN A 139 20.17 -5.45 19.06
N LEU A 140 20.65 -4.60 18.15
CA LEU A 140 21.97 -3.99 18.24
C LEU A 140 22.08 -3.09 19.46
N ASN A 141 21.07 -2.26 19.70
CA ASN A 141 21.05 -1.34 20.84
C ASN A 141 21.10 -2.08 22.18
N ALA A 142 20.35 -3.17 22.31
CA ALA A 142 20.37 -4.03 23.50
C ALA A 142 21.75 -4.69 23.75
N ARG A 143 22.58 -4.85 22.71
CA ARG A 143 23.94 -5.39 22.80
C ARG A 143 25.02 -4.33 23.05
N LYS A 144 24.66 -3.05 23.09
CA LYS A 144 25.63 -1.98 23.40
C LYS A 144 26.07 -2.11 24.85
N MET A 145 27.26 -2.68 25.04
CA MET A 145 27.99 -2.69 26.31
C MET A 145 29.13 -1.68 26.19
N ALA A 146 29.22 -0.73 27.12
CA ALA A 146 30.42 0.09 27.22
C ALA A 146 31.52 -0.76 27.87
N PRO A 147 32.71 -0.87 27.25
CA PRO A 147 33.82 -1.56 27.89
C PRO A 147 34.19 -0.80 29.17
N VAL A 148 34.26 -1.53 30.30
CA VAL A 148 34.84 -0.98 31.52
C VAL A 148 36.35 -1.11 31.41
N ILE A 149 37.02 0.03 31.26
CA ILE A 149 38.48 0.09 31.26
C ILE A 149 38.92 0.19 32.73
N THR A 150 39.49 -0.88 33.28
CA THR A 150 40.07 -0.88 34.62
C THR A 150 41.49 -0.31 34.56
N GLU A 151 41.95 0.33 35.66
CA GLU A 151 43.28 0.92 35.77
C GLU A 151 44.40 -0.10 35.48
N SER A 152 44.23 -1.35 35.91
CA SER A 152 45.15 -2.46 35.59
C SER A 152 45.29 -2.72 34.09
N HIS A 153 44.21 -2.55 33.33
CA HIS A 153 44.22 -2.75 31.89
C HIS A 153 44.91 -1.59 31.16
N LEU A 154 44.88 -0.37 31.72
CA LEU A 154 45.66 0.76 31.20
C LEU A 154 47.15 0.52 31.45
N LEU A 155 47.54 0.17 32.67
CA LEU A 155 48.95 -0.02 33.04
C LEU A 155 49.66 -1.10 32.21
N ASN A 156 48.98 -2.20 31.89
CA ASN A 156 49.54 -3.27 31.05
C ASN A 156 49.76 -2.87 29.57
N THR A 157 49.18 -1.77 29.09
CA THR A 157 49.40 -1.31 27.70
C THR A 157 50.62 -0.40 27.55
N TYR A 158 51.23 0.05 28.65
CA TYR A 158 52.38 0.98 28.66
C TYR A 158 53.73 0.32 28.99
N THR A 159 53.78 -1.01 29.10
CA THR A 159 55.01 -1.81 29.29
C THR A 159 55.25 -2.71 28.10
#